data_AF-A0A413QU33-F1
#
_entry.id   AF-A0A413QU33-F1
#
_cell.length_a   1.000
_cell.length_b   1.000
_cell.length_c   1.000
_cell.angle_alpha   90.00
_cell.angle_beta   90.00
_cell.angle_gamma   90.00
#
_symmetry.space_group_name_H-M   'P 1'
#
loop_
_entity.id
_entity.type
_entity.pdbx_description
1 polymer ?
#
loop_
_entity_poly.entity_id
_entity_poly.type
_entity_poly.pdbx_seq_one_letter_code
_entity_poly.pdbx_strand_id
1 'polypeptide(L)'
;MTENIPDNTPRTSRNQNIRFIAQCLLLYAACFLLYYGTSTGQDIHDVSLATRQLIPPMLLFYVVQQISGKTLLSRLWLTQFLTGMSWALTTPLLMYLQREGAPRLDPMADILFGCYAALFLMSAQQLTAGRRHCRLFQSCTTILSQLLMFIPLCQVIHFSLYGTCITEQAILTLRTESLGAYVQQVCTDLGWPMVVGIVVFYYFLGYFIFKFNAKIFISLPTLKRNASVLIFFLTFVILAIYLPKSLIPQTYFFRAWHQTTKVMEQQIPDGMDK
;
A
#
# COMPACT_ATOMS: atom_id res chain seq x y z
N MET A 1 -42.27 -14.00 25.13
CA MET A 1 -41.62 -12.88 24.41
C MET A 1 -40.70 -13.52 23.38
N THR A 2 -41.19 -13.64 22.14
CA THR A 2 -40.47 -14.25 21.02
C THR A 2 -39.46 -13.24 20.49
N GLU A 3 -38.17 -13.56 20.59
CA GLU A 3 -37.10 -12.78 19.96
C GLU A 3 -37.30 -12.77 18.44
N ASN A 4 -37.43 -11.56 17.88
CA ASN A 4 -37.36 -11.33 16.45
C ASN A 4 -35.95 -11.69 15.96
N ILE A 5 -35.81 -12.90 15.42
CA ILE A 5 -34.67 -13.27 14.58
C ILE A 5 -34.78 -12.40 13.33
N PRO A 6 -33.80 -11.52 13.01
CA PRO A 6 -33.86 -10.74 11.78
C PRO A 6 -33.74 -11.70 10.61
N ASP A 7 -34.84 -11.83 9.88
CA ASP A 7 -34.97 -12.65 8.69
C ASP A 7 -34.03 -12.09 7.61
N ASN A 8 -32.95 -12.82 7.33
CA ASN A 8 -32.01 -12.50 6.25
C ASN A 8 -32.69 -12.83 4.91
N THR A 9 -33.61 -11.97 4.49
CA THR A 9 -34.35 -12.16 3.24
C THR A 9 -33.40 -12.28 2.04
N PRO A 10 -33.63 -13.21 1.10
CA PRO A 10 -32.73 -13.47 -0.04
C PRO A 10 -32.48 -12.27 -0.96
N ARG A 11 -33.31 -11.21 -0.87
CA ARG A 11 -33.11 -9.95 -1.58
C ARG A 11 -31.98 -9.09 -0.98
N THR A 12 -31.79 -9.09 0.34
CA THR A 12 -30.73 -8.29 0.99
C THR A 12 -29.35 -8.89 0.75
N SER A 13 -29.23 -10.22 0.79
CA SER A 13 -27.97 -10.93 0.49
C SER A 13 -27.57 -10.79 -0.98
N ARG A 14 -28.52 -10.87 -1.91
CA ARG A 14 -28.28 -10.64 -3.34
C ARG A 14 -27.79 -9.22 -3.63
N ASN A 15 -28.42 -8.21 -3.02
CA ASN A 15 -28.02 -6.82 -3.20
C ASN A 15 -26.63 -6.53 -2.60
N GLN A 16 -26.27 -7.16 -1.48
CA GLN A 16 -24.93 -7.08 -0.92
C GLN A 16 -23.88 -7.70 -1.83
N ASN A 17 -24.16 -8.88 -2.40
CA ASN A 17 -23.23 -9.54 -3.30
C ASN A 17 -22.95 -8.70 -4.57
N ILE A 18 -24.00 -8.15 -5.18
CA ILE A 18 -23.86 -7.24 -6.34
C ILE A 18 -22.97 -6.04 -5.98
N ARG A 19 -23.14 -5.46 -4.78
CA ARG A 19 -22.31 -4.34 -4.32
C ARG A 19 -20.84 -4.73 -4.16
N PHE A 20 -20.54 -5.93 -3.66
CA PHE A 20 -19.16 -6.40 -3.51
C PHE A 20 -18.50 -6.63 -4.88
N ILE A 21 -19.22 -7.29 -5.80
CA ILE A 21 -18.75 -7.50 -7.18
C ILE A 21 -18.50 -6.16 -7.85
N ALA A 22 -19.45 -5.23 -7.77
CA ALA A 22 -19.32 -3.90 -8.37
C ALA A 22 -18.10 -3.14 -7.82
N GLN A 23 -17.83 -3.20 -6.51
CA GLN A 23 -16.66 -2.56 -5.92
C GLN A 23 -15.35 -3.17 -6.40
N CYS A 24 -15.27 -4.50 -6.52
CA CYS A 24 -14.09 -5.17 -7.06
C CYS A 24 -13.87 -4.85 -8.54
N LEU A 25 -14.94 -4.77 -9.34
CA LEU A 25 -14.86 -4.38 -10.75
C LEU A 25 -14.44 -2.92 -10.92
N LEU A 26 -14.96 -2.02 -10.08
CA LEU A 26 -14.55 -0.62 -10.09
C LEU A 26 -13.08 -0.45 -9.69
N LEU A 27 -12.62 -1.18 -8.66
CA LEU A 27 -11.23 -1.15 -8.25
C LEU A 27 -10.32 -1.73 -9.34
N TYR A 28 -10.71 -2.86 -9.95
CA TYR A 28 -10.01 -3.45 -11.09
C TYR A 28 -9.88 -2.43 -12.23
N ALA A 29 -11.00 -1.82 -12.64
CA ALA A 29 -11.03 -0.84 -13.72
C ALA A 29 -10.17 0.38 -13.38
N ALA A 30 -10.23 0.88 -12.15
CA ALA A 30 -9.40 2.01 -11.71
C ALA A 30 -7.90 1.67 -11.76
N CYS A 31 -7.49 0.51 -11.24
CA CYS A 31 -6.09 0.06 -11.30
C CYS A 31 -5.63 -0.17 -12.74
N PHE A 32 -6.47 -0.77 -13.58
CA PHE A 32 -6.17 -1.01 -14.99
C PHE A 32 -6.04 0.30 -15.77
N LEU A 33 -6.98 1.24 -15.59
CA LEU A 33 -6.94 2.56 -16.24
C LEU A 33 -5.74 3.36 -15.77
N LEU A 34 -5.38 3.27 -14.48
CA LEU A 34 -4.18 3.90 -13.96
C LEU A 34 -2.93 3.32 -14.63
N TYR A 35 -2.81 1.99 -14.67
CA TYR A 35 -1.70 1.32 -15.37
C TYR A 35 -1.61 1.73 -16.84
N TYR A 36 -2.73 1.64 -17.56
CA TYR A 36 -2.81 1.94 -18.99
C TYR A 36 -2.52 3.42 -19.29
N GLY A 37 -3.01 4.33 -18.45
CA GLY A 37 -2.85 5.77 -18.64
C GLY A 37 -1.47 6.30 -18.25
N THR A 38 -0.75 5.62 -17.35
CA THR A 38 0.53 6.10 -16.80
C THR A 38 1.76 5.41 -17.40
N SER A 39 1.57 4.30 -18.10
CA SER A 39 2.65 3.54 -18.73
C SER A 39 2.78 3.91 -20.22
N THR A 40 4.02 3.95 -20.72
CA THR A 40 4.32 4.32 -22.10
C THR A 40 5.03 3.18 -22.83
N GLY A 41 4.67 2.92 -24.09
CA GLY A 41 5.33 1.93 -24.93
C GLY A 41 4.93 0.47 -24.65
N GLN A 42 3.73 0.26 -24.09
CA GLN A 42 3.16 -1.06 -23.83
C GLN A 42 2.86 -1.81 -25.13
N ASP A 43 3.22 -3.07 -25.18
CA ASP A 43 2.73 -3.97 -26.21
C ASP A 43 1.45 -4.72 -25.77
N ILE A 44 0.88 -5.52 -26.66
CA ILE A 44 -0.33 -6.31 -26.36
C ILE A 44 -0.05 -7.34 -25.25
N HIS A 45 1.18 -7.82 -25.14
CA HIS A 45 1.57 -8.81 -24.13
C HIS A 45 1.59 -8.20 -22.74
N ASP A 46 2.12 -6.99 -22.59
CA ASP A 46 2.17 -6.23 -21.33
C ASP A 46 0.76 -5.93 -20.81
N VAL A 47 -0.13 -5.45 -21.69
CA VAL A 47 -1.54 -5.19 -21.34
C VAL A 47 -2.26 -6.49 -20.95
N SER A 48 -2.01 -7.59 -21.66
CA SER A 48 -2.57 -8.90 -21.36
C SER A 48 -2.05 -9.45 -20.02
N LEU A 49 -0.76 -9.26 -19.71
CA LEU A 49 -0.18 -9.66 -18.44
C LEU A 49 -0.76 -8.84 -17.29
N ALA A 50 -0.87 -7.53 -17.47
CA ALA A 50 -1.44 -6.61 -16.50
C ALA A 50 -2.88 -6.98 -16.09
N THR A 51 -3.73 -7.24 -17.07
CA THR A 51 -5.12 -7.68 -16.80
C THR A 51 -5.15 -8.96 -15.97
N ARG A 52 -4.29 -9.94 -16.26
CA ARG A 52 -4.22 -11.21 -15.51
C ARG A 52 -3.71 -11.00 -14.09
N GLN A 53 -2.70 -10.14 -13.90
CA GLN A 53 -2.10 -9.89 -12.59
C GLN A 53 -3.04 -9.14 -11.63
N LEU A 54 -3.97 -8.35 -12.14
CA LEU A 54 -4.97 -7.66 -11.33
C LEU A 54 -6.11 -8.57 -10.86
N ILE A 55 -6.33 -9.74 -11.46
CA ILE A 55 -7.43 -10.65 -11.06
C ILE A 55 -7.25 -11.18 -9.62
N PRO A 56 -6.10 -11.75 -9.23
CA PRO A 56 -5.92 -12.30 -7.88
C PRO A 56 -6.21 -11.33 -6.71
N PRO A 57 -5.71 -10.08 -6.69
CA PRO A 57 -6.04 -9.17 -5.59
C PRO A 57 -7.54 -8.83 -5.54
N MET A 58 -8.23 -8.74 -6.68
CA MET A 58 -9.68 -8.46 -6.70
C MET A 58 -10.49 -9.64 -6.15
N LEU A 59 -10.09 -10.87 -6.48
CA LEU A 59 -10.70 -12.07 -5.89
C LEU A 59 -10.50 -12.11 -4.37
N LEU A 60 -9.31 -11.76 -3.88
CA LEU A 60 -9.06 -11.67 -2.44
C LEU A 60 -9.89 -10.58 -1.78
N PHE A 61 -10.03 -9.39 -2.39
CA PHE A 61 -10.91 -8.34 -1.88
C PHE A 61 -12.36 -8.84 -1.79
N TYR A 62 -12.85 -9.48 -2.85
CA TYR A 62 -14.19 -10.07 -2.84
C TYR A 62 -14.37 -11.08 -1.70
N VAL A 63 -13.41 -11.99 -1.51
CA VAL A 63 -13.44 -12.97 -0.41
C VAL A 63 -13.45 -12.29 0.97
N VAL A 64 -12.59 -11.28 1.18
CA VAL A 64 -12.55 -10.49 2.42
C VAL A 64 -13.89 -9.78 2.67
N GLN A 65 -14.51 -9.22 1.64
CA GLN A 65 -15.83 -8.58 1.74
C GLN A 65 -16.94 -9.58 2.07
N GLN A 66 -16.93 -10.76 1.43
CA GLN A 66 -17.90 -11.82 1.68
C GLN A 66 -17.82 -12.35 3.11
N ILE A 67 -16.61 -12.58 3.61
CA ILE A 67 -16.42 -13.11 4.97
C ILE A 67 -16.73 -12.05 6.04
N SER A 68 -16.32 -10.81 5.82
CA SER A 68 -16.56 -9.72 6.78
C SER A 68 -17.99 -9.15 6.72
N GLY A 69 -18.70 -9.35 5.61
CA GLY A 69 -19.99 -8.72 5.34
C GLY A 69 -19.90 -7.20 5.20
N LYS A 70 -18.70 -6.65 4.95
CA LYS A 70 -18.45 -5.20 4.87
C LYS A 70 -17.84 -4.82 3.52
N THR A 71 -18.20 -3.64 3.03
CA THR A 71 -17.65 -3.06 1.80
C THR A 71 -16.21 -2.54 1.98
N LEU A 72 -15.42 -2.47 0.91
CA LEU A 72 -14.04 -1.95 0.96
C LEU A 72 -13.94 -0.52 1.53
N LEU A 73 -14.86 0.35 1.14
CA LEU A 73 -14.93 1.74 1.64
C LEU A 73 -15.71 1.88 2.94
N SER A 74 -15.98 0.78 3.65
CA SER A 74 -16.58 0.89 4.98
C SER A 74 -15.57 1.49 5.96
N ARG A 75 -16.07 2.16 7.01
CA ARG A 75 -15.23 2.67 8.10
C ARG A 75 -14.33 1.60 8.72
N LEU A 76 -14.69 0.34 8.57
CA LEU A 76 -13.92 -0.80 9.03
C LEU A 76 -12.54 -0.87 8.36
N TRP A 77 -12.51 -0.68 7.04
CA TRP A 77 -11.36 -0.94 6.20
C TRP A 77 -10.72 0.31 5.63
N LEU A 78 -11.32 1.48 5.88
CA LEU A 78 -10.99 2.73 5.21
C LEU A 78 -9.50 3.08 5.33
N THR A 79 -8.94 3.01 6.53
CA THR A 79 -7.51 3.34 6.78
C THR A 79 -6.57 2.37 6.09
N GLN A 80 -6.85 1.06 6.16
CA GLN A 80 -6.03 0.03 5.50
C GLN A 80 -6.11 0.13 3.99
N PHE A 81 -7.31 0.37 3.47
CA PHE A 81 -7.54 0.58 2.05
C PHE A 81 -6.79 1.82 1.55
N LEU A 82 -6.94 2.97 2.23
CA LEU A 82 -6.24 4.21 1.87
C LEU A 82 -4.72 4.08 1.94
N THR A 83 -4.20 3.34 2.92
CA THR A 83 -2.75 3.04 3.05
C THR A 83 -2.23 2.26 1.84
N GLY A 84 -2.98 1.26 1.37
CA GLY A 84 -2.59 0.54 0.15
C GLY A 84 -2.74 1.40 -1.11
N MET A 85 -3.84 2.16 -1.20
CA MET A 85 -4.09 3.03 -2.35
C MET A 85 -3.13 4.20 -2.44
N SER A 86 -2.61 4.73 -1.33
CA SER A 86 -1.55 5.75 -1.39
C SER A 86 -0.33 5.22 -2.13
N TRP A 87 0.00 3.93 -1.96
CA TRP A 87 1.09 3.33 -2.73
C TRP A 87 0.71 3.10 -4.19
N ALA A 88 -0.45 2.46 -4.43
CA ALA A 88 -0.91 2.14 -5.77
C ALA A 88 -1.06 3.38 -6.67
N LEU A 89 -1.36 4.55 -6.09
CA LEU A 89 -1.58 5.79 -6.82
C LEU A 89 -0.32 6.65 -6.96
N THR A 90 0.52 6.74 -5.93
CA THR A 90 1.58 7.75 -5.89
C THR A 90 2.61 7.57 -7.00
N THR A 91 3.26 6.41 -7.06
CA THR A 91 4.32 6.16 -8.05
C THR A 91 3.79 6.32 -9.48
N PRO A 92 2.68 5.68 -9.90
CA PRO A 92 2.23 5.76 -11.29
C PRO A 92 1.82 7.19 -11.69
N LEU A 93 1.14 7.92 -10.80
CA LEU A 93 0.72 9.30 -11.10
C LEU A 93 1.91 10.26 -11.19
N LEU A 94 2.88 10.17 -10.27
CA LEU A 94 4.06 11.03 -10.31
C LEU A 94 4.92 10.75 -11.55
N MET A 95 5.06 9.47 -11.94
CA MET A 95 5.77 9.11 -13.17
C MET A 95 5.10 9.66 -14.42
N TYR A 96 3.77 9.65 -14.48
CA TYR A 96 3.01 10.26 -15.58
C TYR A 96 3.19 11.78 -15.65
N LEU A 97 3.30 12.44 -14.49
CA LEU A 97 3.47 13.90 -14.40
C LEU A 97 4.91 14.37 -14.66
N GLN A 98 5.89 13.47 -14.60
CA GLN A 98 7.29 13.80 -14.86
C GLN A 98 7.48 14.28 -16.31
N ARG A 99 7.99 15.50 -16.51
CA ARG A 99 8.27 16.05 -17.85
C ARG A 99 9.60 15.50 -18.41
N GLU A 100 9.53 15.08 -19.67
CA GLU A 100 10.62 14.61 -20.56
C GLU A 100 11.38 13.32 -20.15
N GLY A 101 11.52 12.40 -21.10
CA GLY A 101 12.44 11.26 -20.99
C GLY A 101 12.08 10.19 -19.96
N ALA A 102 10.83 10.16 -19.48
CA ALA A 102 10.38 9.22 -18.45
C ALA A 102 10.80 7.78 -18.82
N PRO A 103 11.59 7.10 -17.97
CA PRO A 103 12.03 5.74 -18.25
C PRO A 103 10.82 4.83 -18.45
N ARG A 104 10.88 3.99 -19.49
CA ARG A 104 9.92 2.90 -19.73
C ARG A 104 9.92 1.97 -18.52
N LEU A 105 9.06 2.24 -17.56
CA LEU A 105 8.98 1.48 -16.33
C LEU A 105 7.52 1.16 -16.09
N ASP A 106 7.28 -0.13 -15.88
CA ASP A 106 5.97 -0.72 -15.67
C ASP A 106 5.50 -0.40 -14.23
N PRO A 107 4.50 0.46 -14.04
CA PRO A 107 4.00 0.83 -12.71
C PRO A 107 3.18 -0.28 -12.04
N MET A 108 2.96 -1.43 -12.72
CA MET A 108 2.10 -2.49 -12.22
C MET A 108 2.59 -3.05 -10.89
N ALA A 109 3.89 -3.13 -10.66
CA ALA A 109 4.43 -3.62 -9.39
C ALA A 109 3.97 -2.75 -8.20
N ASP A 110 3.97 -1.43 -8.33
CA ASP A 110 3.49 -0.50 -7.30
C ASP A 110 1.97 -0.58 -7.11
N ILE A 111 1.21 -0.75 -8.20
CA ILE A 111 -0.25 -0.92 -8.17
C ILE A 111 -0.62 -2.21 -7.42
N LEU A 112 -0.01 -3.33 -7.80
CA LEU A 112 -0.21 -4.63 -7.16
C LEU A 112 0.22 -4.58 -5.70
N PHE A 113 1.40 -4.02 -5.42
CA PHE A 113 1.90 -3.88 -4.06
C PHE A 113 0.89 -3.12 -3.18
N GLY A 114 0.36 -2.00 -3.65
CA GLY A 114 -0.66 -1.25 -2.91
C GLY A 114 -1.94 -2.05 -2.65
N CYS A 115 -2.42 -2.82 -3.63
CA CYS A 115 -3.59 -3.69 -3.46
C CYS A 115 -3.35 -4.79 -2.41
N TYR A 116 -2.21 -5.47 -2.50
CA TYR A 116 -1.86 -6.54 -1.57
C TYR A 116 -1.49 -6.02 -0.18
N ALA A 117 -0.89 -4.83 -0.06
CA ALA A 117 -0.63 -4.19 1.22
C ALA A 117 -1.93 -3.85 1.94
N ALA A 118 -2.95 -3.34 1.23
CA ALA A 118 -4.29 -3.15 1.79
C ALA A 118 -4.88 -4.47 2.29
N LEU A 119 -4.85 -5.55 1.49
CA LEU A 119 -5.35 -6.86 1.88
C LEU A 119 -4.62 -7.45 3.10
N PHE A 120 -3.31 -7.26 3.15
CA PHE A 120 -2.47 -7.69 4.26
C PHE A 120 -2.86 -6.98 5.56
N LEU A 121 -3.02 -5.66 5.52
CA LEU A 121 -3.44 -4.87 6.68
C LEU A 121 -4.89 -5.17 7.12
N MET A 122 -5.81 -5.33 6.16
CA MET A 122 -7.20 -5.74 6.44
C MET A 122 -7.22 -7.10 7.13
N SER A 123 -6.41 -8.06 6.65
CA SER A 123 -6.32 -9.39 7.23
C SER A 123 -5.73 -9.37 8.64
N ALA A 124 -4.66 -8.61 8.84
CA ALA A 124 -4.06 -8.42 10.16
C ALA A 124 -5.06 -7.82 11.17
N GLN A 125 -5.83 -6.81 10.74
CA GLN A 125 -6.85 -6.20 11.60
C GLN A 125 -7.98 -7.20 11.93
N GLN A 126 -8.47 -7.98 10.97
CA GLN A 126 -9.55 -8.94 11.23
C GLN A 126 -9.11 -10.07 12.16
N LEU A 127 -7.89 -10.58 12.03
CA LEU A 127 -7.36 -11.68 12.86
C LEU A 127 -7.16 -11.28 14.31
N THR A 128 -7.00 -9.98 14.58
CA THR A 128 -6.72 -9.44 15.91
C THR A 128 -7.99 -8.92 16.60
N ALA A 129 -9.11 -8.88 15.89
CA ALA A 129 -10.44 -8.51 16.37
C ALA A 129 -10.83 -9.29 17.65
N GLY A 130 -11.29 -8.58 18.68
CA GLY A 130 -11.83 -9.19 19.91
C GLY A 130 -10.80 -9.91 20.80
N ARG A 131 -9.49 -9.79 20.53
CA ARG A 131 -8.45 -10.37 21.40
C ARG A 131 -8.05 -9.43 22.54
N ARG A 132 -7.67 -10.02 23.69
CA ARG A 132 -7.27 -9.30 24.93
C ARG A 132 -6.14 -8.28 24.72
N HIS A 133 -5.22 -8.54 23.79
CA HIS A 133 -4.10 -7.65 23.44
C HIS A 133 -4.38 -6.68 22.28
N CYS A 134 -5.66 -6.38 22.04
CA CYS A 134 -6.17 -5.54 20.96
C CYS A 134 -5.36 -4.24 20.73
N ARG A 135 -4.98 -3.51 21.79
CA ARG A 135 -4.24 -2.25 21.64
C ARG A 135 -2.84 -2.42 21.06
N LEU A 136 -2.09 -3.46 21.46
CA LEU A 136 -0.74 -3.70 20.94
C LEU A 136 -0.78 -4.01 19.45
N PHE A 137 -1.66 -4.93 19.03
CA PHE A 137 -1.83 -5.26 17.61
C PHE A 137 -2.27 -4.06 16.78
N GLN A 138 -3.13 -3.22 17.34
CA GLN A 138 -3.60 -2.01 16.69
C GLN A 138 -2.50 -0.94 16.56
N SER A 139 -1.62 -0.81 17.56
CA SER A 139 -0.42 0.01 17.45
C SER A 139 0.48 -0.52 16.34
N CYS A 140 0.74 -1.83 16.30
CA CYS A 140 1.55 -2.45 15.25
C CYS A 140 0.99 -2.23 13.84
N THR A 141 -0.33 -2.43 13.63
CA THR A 141 -0.94 -2.18 12.31
C THR A 141 -0.92 -0.71 11.93
N THR A 142 -1.00 0.20 12.89
CA THR A 142 -0.89 1.65 12.64
C THR A 142 0.53 2.06 12.28
N ILE A 143 1.53 1.58 13.03
CA ILE A 143 2.95 1.80 12.72
C ILE A 143 3.26 1.27 11.33
N LEU A 144 2.79 0.06 11.02
CA LEU A 144 2.98 -0.54 9.71
C LEU A 144 2.30 0.25 8.60
N SER A 145 1.10 0.80 8.87
CA SER A 145 0.42 1.68 7.91
C SER A 145 1.20 2.97 7.68
N GLN A 146 1.77 3.56 8.73
CA GLN A 146 2.65 4.72 8.61
C GLN A 146 3.89 4.39 7.78
N LEU A 147 4.61 3.32 8.12
CA LEU A 147 5.80 2.89 7.37
C LEU A 147 5.48 2.69 5.89
N LEU A 148 4.32 2.10 5.58
CA LEU A 148 3.88 1.93 4.20
C LEU A 148 3.59 3.26 3.51
N MET A 149 3.00 4.25 4.19
CA MET A 149 2.78 5.58 3.59
C MET A 149 4.04 6.45 3.53
N PHE A 150 5.11 6.08 4.24
CA PHE A 150 6.34 6.88 4.29
C PHE A 150 7.00 6.99 2.92
N ILE A 151 7.12 5.87 2.19
CA ILE A 151 7.74 5.87 0.86
C ILE A 151 6.95 6.73 -0.14
N PRO A 152 5.62 6.57 -0.27
CA PRO A 152 4.78 7.49 -1.04
C PRO A 152 4.97 8.97 -0.64
N LEU A 153 5.04 9.28 0.66
CA LEU A 153 5.29 10.64 1.12
C LEU A 153 6.64 11.18 0.63
N CYS A 154 7.71 10.38 0.78
CA CYS A 154 9.04 10.75 0.28
C CYS A 154 9.03 10.97 -1.24
N GLN A 155 8.32 10.13 -2.00
CA GLN A 155 8.18 10.30 -3.46
C GLN A 155 7.49 11.64 -3.81
N VAL A 156 6.41 12.00 -3.11
CA VAL A 156 5.70 13.27 -3.32
C VAL A 156 6.60 14.47 -2.99
N ILE A 157 7.34 14.43 -1.87
CA ILE A 157 8.25 15.50 -1.47
C ILE A 157 9.37 15.66 -2.49
N HIS A 158 10.02 14.56 -2.88
CA HIS A 158 11.09 14.58 -3.87
C HIS A 158 10.59 15.11 -5.22
N PHE A 159 9.43 14.65 -5.68
CA PHE A 159 8.83 15.13 -6.92
C PHE A 159 8.51 16.63 -6.87
N SER A 160 8.01 17.12 -5.73
CA SER A 160 7.69 18.54 -5.57
C SER A 160 8.93 19.44 -5.63
N LEU A 161 10.09 18.93 -5.19
CA LEU A 161 11.37 19.64 -5.22
C LEU A 161 12.06 19.58 -6.58
N TYR A 162 12.12 18.39 -7.18
CA TYR A 162 13.01 18.10 -8.29
C TYR A 162 12.28 17.78 -9.60
N GLY A 163 10.94 17.75 -9.60
CA GLY A 163 10.11 17.45 -10.78
C GLY A 163 10.22 16.00 -11.27
N THR A 164 10.85 15.12 -10.50
CA THR A 164 11.14 13.73 -10.86
C THR A 164 10.86 12.80 -9.67
N CYS A 165 10.49 11.54 -9.96
CA CYS A 165 10.44 10.50 -8.92
C CYS A 165 11.83 10.21 -8.36
N ILE A 166 11.92 9.59 -7.18
CA ILE A 166 13.21 9.22 -6.57
C ILE A 166 13.94 8.22 -7.47
N THR A 167 14.99 8.68 -8.16
CA THR A 167 15.77 7.88 -9.11
C THR A 167 16.95 7.15 -8.44
N GLU A 168 17.62 6.28 -9.20
CA GLU A 168 18.87 5.62 -8.77
C GLU A 168 19.95 6.63 -8.35
N GLN A 169 20.02 7.78 -9.03
CA GLN A 169 20.95 8.87 -8.68
C GLN A 169 20.60 9.51 -7.35
N ALA A 170 19.32 9.82 -7.11
CA ALA A 170 18.87 10.37 -5.84
C ALA A 170 19.17 9.41 -4.66
N ILE A 171 19.00 8.11 -4.87
CA ILE A 171 19.36 7.09 -3.88
C ILE A 171 20.88 7.01 -3.69
N LEU A 172 21.67 7.13 -4.76
CA LEU A 172 23.13 7.15 -4.67
C LEU A 172 23.59 8.32 -3.79
N THR A 173 23.10 9.53 -4.05
CA THR A 173 23.39 10.73 -3.25
C THR A 173 23.00 10.53 -1.78
N LEU A 174 21.78 10.03 -1.51
CA LEU A 174 21.31 9.72 -0.16
C LEU A 174 22.26 8.75 0.58
N ARG A 175 22.86 7.79 -0.13
CA ARG A 175 23.73 6.77 0.45
C ARG A 175 25.18 7.19 0.61
N THR A 176 25.67 8.12 -0.22
CA THR A 176 27.05 8.58 -0.19
C THR A 176 27.26 9.80 0.71
N GLU A 177 26.23 10.63 0.87
CA GLU A 177 26.31 11.83 1.69
C GLU A 177 26.05 11.53 3.18
N SER A 178 26.65 12.34 4.06
CA SER A 178 26.32 12.28 5.47
C SER A 178 24.85 12.69 5.69
N LEU A 179 24.15 12.02 6.61
CA LEU A 179 22.75 12.32 6.94
C LEU A 179 22.54 13.81 7.27
N GLY A 180 23.51 14.43 7.98
CA GLY A 180 23.46 15.85 8.33
C GLY A 180 23.46 16.78 7.12
N ALA A 181 24.32 16.50 6.13
CA ALA A 181 24.38 17.28 4.89
C ALA A 181 23.08 17.16 4.08
N TYR A 182 22.55 15.94 3.96
CA TYR A 182 21.29 15.69 3.26
C TYR A 182 20.11 16.41 3.93
N VAL A 183 20.00 16.33 5.26
CA VAL A 183 18.96 17.05 6.01
C VAL A 183 19.10 18.56 5.81
N GLN A 184 20.32 19.10 5.88
CA GLN A 184 20.56 20.52 5.66
C GLN A 184 20.18 20.96 4.24
N GLN A 185 20.47 20.16 3.22
CA GLN A 185 20.05 20.41 1.85
C GLN A 185 18.52 20.46 1.74
N VAL A 186 17.82 19.43 2.22
CA VAL A 186 16.34 19.39 2.21
C VAL A 186 15.73 20.57 2.97
N CYS A 187 16.31 20.94 4.11
CA CYS A 187 15.89 22.12 4.88
C CYS A 187 16.14 23.44 4.14
N THR A 188 17.17 23.51 3.30
CA THR A 188 17.48 24.68 2.48
C THR A 188 16.51 24.79 1.32
N ASP A 189 16.19 23.66 0.66
CA ASP A 189 15.31 23.61 -0.51
C ASP A 189 13.83 23.84 -0.15
N LEU A 190 13.34 23.25 0.94
CA LEU A 190 11.95 23.39 1.40
C LEU A 190 11.73 24.56 2.36
N GLY A 191 12.77 24.98 3.06
CA GLY A 191 12.68 25.86 4.23
C GLY A 191 12.26 25.11 5.50
N TRP A 192 12.86 25.49 6.63
CA TRP A 192 12.56 24.93 7.95
C TRP A 192 11.07 24.87 8.32
N PRO A 193 10.24 25.90 8.07
CA PRO A 193 8.82 25.84 8.40
C PRO A 193 8.07 24.72 7.67
N MET A 194 8.41 24.46 6.41
CA MET A 194 7.77 23.41 5.62
C MET A 194 8.20 22.02 6.10
N VAL A 195 9.48 21.82 6.39
CA VAL A 195 9.99 20.56 6.95
C VAL A 195 9.31 20.24 8.28
N VAL A 196 9.24 21.21 9.19
CA VAL A 196 8.52 21.04 10.46
C VAL A 196 7.04 20.75 10.21
N GLY A 197 6.41 21.46 9.27
CA GLY A 197 5.02 21.22 8.86
C GLY A 197 4.77 19.78 8.38
N ILE A 198 5.66 19.22 7.55
CA ILE A 198 5.57 17.84 7.05
C ILE A 198 5.69 16.83 8.20
N VAL A 199 6.67 17.01 9.10
CA VAL A 199 6.89 16.11 10.25
C VAL A 199 5.67 16.14 11.17
N VAL A 200 5.18 17.33 11.50
CA VAL A 200 3.99 17.52 12.34
C VAL A 200 2.76 16.90 11.68
N PHE A 201 2.55 17.14 10.37
CA PHE A 201 1.46 16.54 9.61
C PHE A 201 1.52 15.00 9.64
N TYR A 202 2.70 14.41 9.38
CA TYR A 202 2.87 12.96 9.36
C TYR A 202 2.64 12.32 10.74
N TYR A 203 3.07 12.99 11.81
CA TYR A 203 2.75 12.60 13.18
C TYR A 203 1.24 12.60 13.44
N PHE A 204 0.55 13.70 13.10
CA PHE A 204 -0.89 13.82 13.29
C PHE A 204 -1.68 12.83 12.42
N LEU A 205 -1.20 12.52 11.22
CA LEU A 205 -1.78 11.49 10.36
C LEU A 205 -1.74 10.12 11.05
N GLY A 206 -0.60 9.75 11.65
CA GLY A 206 -0.47 8.54 12.44
C GLY A 206 -1.39 8.52 13.66
N TYR A 207 -1.41 9.61 14.41
CA TYR A 207 -2.30 9.77 15.57
C TYR A 207 -3.77 9.61 15.17
N PHE A 208 -4.19 10.21 14.05
CA PHE A 208 -5.54 10.11 13.55
C PHE A 208 -5.89 8.67 13.13
N ILE A 209 -5.00 8.00 12.39
CA ILE A 209 -5.16 6.59 12.01
C ILE A 209 -5.27 5.71 13.25
N PHE A 210 -4.41 5.92 14.25
CA PHE A 210 -4.45 5.19 15.50
C PHE A 210 -5.81 5.38 16.20
N LYS A 211 -6.24 6.63 16.40
CA LYS A 211 -7.48 6.95 17.10
C LYS A 211 -8.71 6.43 16.34
N PHE A 212 -8.70 6.55 15.02
CA PHE A 212 -9.76 6.05 14.15
C PHE A 212 -9.84 4.52 14.23
N ASN A 213 -8.71 3.84 14.05
CA ASN A 213 -8.63 2.38 14.17
C ASN A 213 -9.05 1.91 15.56
N ALA A 214 -8.69 2.62 16.64
CA ALA A 214 -9.05 2.23 18.01
C ALA A 214 -10.55 2.17 18.22
N LYS A 215 -11.25 3.19 17.71
CA LYS A 215 -12.72 3.26 17.79
C LYS A 215 -13.37 2.15 16.99
N ILE A 216 -12.84 1.87 15.80
CA ILE A 216 -13.37 0.84 14.90
C ILE A 216 -13.08 -0.58 15.43
N PHE A 217 -11.93 -0.79 16.04
CA PHE A 217 -11.48 -2.09 16.52
C PHE A 217 -12.34 -2.64 17.67
N ILE A 218 -12.84 -1.76 18.55
CA ILE A 218 -13.80 -2.16 19.59
C ILE A 218 -15.12 -2.65 18.97
N SER A 219 -15.51 -2.08 17.84
CA SER A 219 -16.73 -2.44 17.11
C SER A 219 -16.54 -3.56 16.08
N LEU A 220 -15.34 -4.14 15.98
CA LEU A 220 -15.06 -5.17 14.98
C LEU A 220 -15.78 -6.48 15.35
N PRO A 221 -16.58 -7.06 14.44
CA PRO A 221 -17.17 -8.37 14.69
C PRO A 221 -16.06 -9.43 14.70
N THR A 222 -16.05 -10.25 15.75
CA THR A 222 -15.18 -11.43 15.80
C THR A 222 -15.61 -12.44 14.75
N LEU A 223 -14.64 -13.09 14.12
CA LEU A 223 -14.90 -14.17 13.18
C LEU A 223 -15.48 -15.36 13.94
N LYS A 224 -16.75 -15.70 13.67
CA LYS A 224 -17.46 -16.80 14.36
C LYS A 224 -17.09 -18.19 13.83
N ARG A 225 -16.64 -18.29 12.57
CA ARG A 225 -16.39 -19.57 11.88
C ARG A 225 -14.90 -19.82 11.72
N ASN A 226 -14.45 -21.02 12.10
CA ASN A 226 -13.04 -21.45 11.97
C ASN A 226 -12.52 -21.34 10.53
N ALA A 227 -13.35 -21.65 9.54
CA ALA A 227 -12.99 -21.53 8.13
C ALA A 227 -12.67 -20.07 7.74
N SER A 228 -13.41 -19.09 8.28
CA SER A 228 -13.16 -17.68 8.05
C SER A 228 -11.83 -17.23 8.66
N VAL A 229 -11.54 -17.69 9.88
CA VAL A 229 -10.24 -17.44 10.54
C VAL A 229 -9.10 -18.03 9.73
N LEU A 230 -9.26 -19.27 9.25
CA LEU A 230 -8.27 -19.94 8.42
C LEU A 230 -8.00 -19.17 7.12
N ILE A 231 -9.05 -18.71 6.43
CA ILE A 231 -8.88 -17.94 5.18
C ILE A 231 -8.09 -16.65 5.45
N PHE A 232 -8.48 -15.86 6.45
CA PHE A 232 -7.74 -14.64 6.79
C PHE A 232 -6.30 -14.93 7.24
N PHE A 233 -6.07 -16.01 7.96
CA PHE A 233 -4.74 -16.44 8.38
C PHE A 233 -3.87 -16.84 7.19
N LEU A 234 -4.40 -17.65 6.27
CA LEU A 234 -3.71 -18.03 5.04
C LEU A 234 -3.42 -16.81 4.16
N THR A 235 -4.39 -15.91 3.97
CA THR A 235 -4.18 -14.66 3.24
C THR A 235 -3.07 -13.84 3.89
N PHE A 236 -3.08 -13.68 5.22
CA PHE A 236 -2.04 -12.96 5.95
C PHE A 236 -0.65 -13.60 5.76
N VAL A 237 -0.53 -14.91 5.95
CA VAL A 237 0.76 -15.63 5.84
C VAL A 237 1.29 -15.62 4.41
N ILE A 238 0.44 -15.89 3.42
CA ILE A 238 0.84 -15.86 2.01
C ILE A 238 1.33 -14.46 1.64
N LEU A 239 0.61 -13.41 2.03
CA LEU A 239 1.01 -12.03 1.74
C LEU A 239 2.26 -11.61 2.53
N ALA A 240 2.44 -12.08 3.76
CA ALA A 240 3.65 -11.83 4.55
C ALA A 240 4.91 -12.39 3.88
N ILE A 241 4.78 -13.45 3.08
CA ILE A 241 5.89 -14.07 2.33
C ILE A 241 6.00 -13.46 0.93
N TYR A 242 4.88 -13.31 0.23
CA TYR A 242 4.84 -12.86 -1.16
C TYR A 242 5.23 -11.39 -1.31
N LEU A 243 4.77 -10.51 -0.42
CA LEU A 243 5.09 -9.08 -0.48
C LEU A 243 6.61 -8.85 -0.42
N PRO A 244 7.36 -9.31 0.61
CA PRO A 244 8.78 -9.01 0.72
C PRO A 244 9.65 -9.73 -0.30
N LYS A 245 9.32 -10.98 -0.64
CA LYS A 245 10.16 -11.78 -1.55
C LYS A 245 9.95 -11.47 -3.02
N SER A 246 8.73 -11.12 -3.42
CA SER A 246 8.37 -10.99 -4.83
C SER A 246 8.06 -9.55 -5.21
N LEU A 247 7.11 -8.91 -4.54
CA LEU A 247 6.59 -7.60 -4.98
C LEU A 247 7.45 -6.41 -4.57
N ILE A 248 7.91 -6.34 -3.31
CA ILE A 248 8.72 -5.22 -2.80
C ILE A 248 9.92 -4.95 -3.72
N PRO A 249 10.76 -5.94 -4.08
CA PRO A 249 11.92 -5.69 -4.95
C PRO A 249 11.58 -5.18 -6.36
N GLN A 250 10.35 -5.40 -6.82
CA GLN A 250 9.87 -4.99 -8.15
C GLN A 250 9.26 -3.58 -8.16
N THR A 251 8.84 -3.06 -7.00
CA THR A 251 8.34 -1.67 -6.92
C THR A 251 9.43 -0.67 -7.29
N TYR A 252 9.04 0.45 -7.89
CA TYR A 252 9.95 1.43 -8.46
C TYR A 252 11.07 1.87 -7.49
N PHE A 253 10.69 2.25 -6.28
CA PHE A 253 11.64 2.74 -5.26
C PHE A 253 12.68 1.67 -4.90
N PHE A 254 12.23 0.44 -4.62
CA PHE A 254 13.14 -0.63 -4.21
C PHE A 254 13.95 -1.20 -5.37
N ARG A 255 13.42 -1.15 -6.59
CA ARG A 255 14.19 -1.49 -7.79
C ARG A 255 15.36 -0.54 -7.97
N ALA A 256 15.10 0.77 -7.89
CA ALA A 256 16.14 1.79 -7.93
C ALA A 256 17.15 1.58 -6.78
N TRP A 257 16.67 1.29 -5.56
CA TRP A 257 17.53 0.99 -4.41
C TRP A 257 18.46 -0.20 -4.65
N HIS A 258 17.92 -1.28 -5.20
CA HIS A 258 18.68 -2.49 -5.47
C HIS A 258 19.71 -2.29 -6.60
N GLN A 259 19.36 -1.54 -7.64
CA GLN A 259 20.29 -1.16 -8.72
C GLN A 259 21.44 -0.30 -8.19
N THR A 260 21.16 0.72 -7.40
CA THR A 260 22.19 1.55 -6.76
C THR A 260 23.11 0.70 -5.87
N THR A 261 22.55 -0.26 -5.13
CA THR A 261 23.35 -1.17 -4.29
C THR A 261 24.37 -1.96 -5.12
N LYS A 262 23.95 -2.53 -6.25
CA LYS A 262 24.84 -3.27 -7.16
C LYS A 262 25.95 -2.39 -7.73
N VAL A 263 25.63 -1.16 -8.11
CA VAL A 263 26.62 -0.21 -8.63
C VAL A 263 27.66 0.14 -7.56
N MET A 264 27.23 0.38 -6.32
CA MET A 264 28.15 0.66 -5.21
C MET A 264 29.04 -0.54 -4.89
N GLU A 265 28.51 -1.77 -4.91
CA GLU A 265 29.30 -3.00 -4.70
C GLU A 265 30.34 -3.22 -5.81
N GLN A 266 30.01 -2.89 -7.06
CA GLN A 266 30.95 -2.98 -8.19
C GLN A 266 32.03 -1.88 -8.19
N GLN A 267 31.79 -0.77 -7.50
CA GLN A 267 32.73 0.35 -7.37
C GLN A 267 33.67 0.21 -6.18
N ILE A 268 33.45 -0.77 -5.28
CA ILE A 268 34.44 -1.16 -4.28
C ILE A 268 35.47 -2.04 -4.99
N PRO A 269 36.73 -1.60 -5.16
CA PRO A 269 37.75 -2.44 -5.75
C PRO A 269 37.95 -3.69 -4.88
N ASP A 270 38.13 -4.85 -5.51
CA ASP A 270 38.77 -6.02 -4.89
C ASP A 270 40.09 -5.56 -4.26
N GLY A 271 40.09 -5.18 -2.98
CA GLY A 271 41.29 -4.61 -2.36
C GLY A 271 41.15 -3.75 -1.11
N MET A 272 39.98 -3.64 -0.48
CA MET A 272 39.90 -3.10 0.89
C MET A 272 39.04 -3.97 1.80
N ASP A 273 39.48 -5.23 1.96
CA ASP A 273 39.32 -5.95 3.21
C ASP A 273 40.52 -5.63 4.11
N LYS A 274 40.31 -4.77 5.11
CA LYS A 274 40.74 -4.89 6.52
C LYS A 274 40.42 -3.63 7.32
#